data_AF-A0A0Q4Y6I8-F1
#
_entry.id   AF-A0A0Q4Y6I8-F1
#
_cell.length_a   1.000
_cell.length_b   1.000
_cell.length_c   1.000
_cell.angle_alpha   90.00
_cell.angle_beta   90.00
_cell.angle_gamma   90.00
#
_symmetry.space_group_name_H-M   'P 1'
#
loop_
_entity.id
_entity.type
_entity.pdbx_description
1 polymer ?
#
loop_
_entity_poly.entity_id
_entity_poly.type
_entity_poly.pdbx_seq_one_letter_code
_entity_poly.pdbx_strand_id
1 'polypeptide(L)' 'MMLAFHRAADGVVRMAWSSEMVDAPSDSGQDHRATGSLDTFWNLFDPTPGGRPDFQEQLQYSCCHPQL' A
#
# COMPACT_ATOMS: atom_id res chain seq x y z
N MET A 1 -2.64 4.03 -4.22
CA MET A 1 -2.14 3.92 -5.61
C MET A 1 -0.63 3.77 -5.60
N MET A 2 -0.13 2.57 -5.92
CA MET A 2 1.30 2.29 -6.07
C MET A 2 1.72 2.39 -7.55
N LEU A 3 2.86 3.05 -7.79
CA LEU A 3 3.49 3.15 -9.10
C LEU A 3 4.85 2.47 -9.05
N ALA A 4 5.09 1.49 -9.91
CA ALA A 4 6.37 0.82 -9.99
C ALA A 4 7.19 1.37 -11.15
N PHE A 5 8.47 1.60 -10.91
CA PHE A 5 9.44 2.04 -11.92
C PHE A 5 10.63 1.09 -11.93
N HIS A 6 11.15 0.81 -13.12
CA HIS A 6 12.37 0.03 -13.26
C HIS A 6 13.38 0.80 -14.09
N ARG A 7 14.67 0.57 -13.81
CA ARG A 7 15.77 1.06 -14.63
C ARG A 7 16.10 0.01 -15.68
N ALA A 8 15.97 0.35 -16.95
CA ALA A 8 16.31 -0.52 -18.07
C ALA A 8 17.84 -0.56 -18.29
N ALA A 9 18.30 -1.52 -19.09
CA ALA A 9 19.73 -1.74 -19.35
C ALA A 9 20.41 -0.57 -20.07
N ASP A 10 19.63 0.25 -20.79
CA ASP A 10 20.04 1.53 -21.37
C ASP A 10 20.20 2.65 -20.32
N GLY A 11 19.95 2.35 -19.04
CA GLY A 11 19.99 3.28 -17.92
C GLY A 11 18.70 4.09 -17.74
N VAL A 12 17.73 3.98 -18.64
CA VAL A 12 16.49 4.79 -18.63
C VAL A 12 15.52 4.22 -17.60
N VAL A 13 14.97 5.09 -16.76
CA VAL A 13 13.91 4.72 -15.80
C VAL A 13 12.56 4.81 -16.48
N ARG A 14 11.77 3.73 -16.41
CA ARG A 14 10.46 3.61 -17.08
C ARG A 14 9.38 3.23 -16.08
N MET A 15 8.21 3.86 -16.22
CA MET A 15 7.01 3.44 -15.51
C MET A 15 6.65 2.02 -15.96
N ALA A 16 6.56 1.11 -15.00
CA ALA A 16 6.18 -0.27 -15.24
C ALA A 16 4.66 -0.45 -15.13
N TRP A 17 4.03 0.09 -14.08
CA TRP A 17 2.57 0.01 -13.89
C TRP A 17 2.06 1.00 -12.83
N SER A 18 0.73 1.21 -12.81
CA SER A 18 -0.01 2.06 -11.86
C SER A 18 -1.21 1.35 -11.22
N SER A 19 -1.65 1.83 -10.06
CA SER A 19 -2.78 1.29 -9.31
C SER A 19 -4.04 2.13 -9.56
N GLU A 20 -4.80 1.74 -10.59
CA GLU A 20 -6.05 2.40 -11.03
C GLU A 20 -7.27 2.08 -10.15
N MET A 21 -7.13 1.15 -9.20
CA MET A 21 -8.24 0.69 -8.34
C MET A 21 -8.32 1.39 -6.99
N VAL A 22 -7.59 2.49 -6.77
CA VAL A 22 -7.63 3.22 -5.50
C VAL A 22 -8.99 3.86 -5.22
N ASP A 23 -9.74 4.21 -6.26
CA ASP A 23 -11.05 4.86 -6.09
C ASP A 23 -12.21 3.85 -6.17
N ALA A 24 -11.91 2.57 -6.40
CA ALA A 24 -12.91 1.53 -6.49
C ALA A 24 -13.30 1.04 -5.07
N PRO A 25 -14.61 0.88 -4.79
CA PRO A 25 -15.07 0.40 -3.49
C PRO A 25 -14.59 -1.03 -3.23
N SER A 26 -14.28 -1.33 -1.96
CA SER A 26 -13.99 -2.69 -1.50
C SER A 26 -15.20 -3.61 -1.69
N ASP A 27 -14.94 -4.90 -1.91
CA ASP A 27 -15.98 -5.92 -1.81
C ASP A 27 -16.35 -6.16 -0.34
N SER A 28 -17.58 -6.63 -0.10
CA SER A 28 -18.08 -6.91 1.26
C SER A 28 -17.14 -7.88 2.00
N GLY A 29 -16.58 -7.43 3.12
CA GLY A 29 -15.67 -8.22 3.96
C GLY A 29 -14.25 -8.37 3.41
N GLN A 30 -13.89 -7.63 2.36
CA GLN A 30 -12.53 -7.60 1.81
C GLN A 30 -11.84 -6.27 2.14
N ASP A 31 -10.51 -6.30 2.16
CA ASP A 31 -9.69 -5.10 2.27
C ASP A 31 -9.85 -4.18 1.05
N HIS A 32 -9.38 -2.93 1.20
CA HIS A 32 -9.38 -1.96 0.12
C HIS A 32 -8.60 -2.46 -1.10
N ARG A 33 -9.10 -2.14 -2.30
CA ARG A 33 -8.55 -2.67 -3.56
C ARG A 33 -7.19 -2.10 -3.94
N ALA A 34 -6.79 -0.99 -3.33
CA ALA A 34 -5.43 -0.48 -3.42
C ALA A 34 -4.59 -0.93 -2.23
N THR A 35 -3.28 -0.91 -2.42
CA THR A 35 -2.33 -1.07 -1.31
C THR A 35 -2.62 -0.10 -0.18
N GLY A 36 -2.27 -0.54 1.03
CA GLY A 36 -2.34 0.28 2.22
C GLY A 36 -1.56 1.58 2.05
N SER A 37 -2.02 2.62 2.74
CA SER A 37 -1.44 3.96 2.70
C SER A 37 0.03 3.95 3.12
N LEU A 38 0.43 3.00 3.98
CA LEU A 38 1.79 2.90 4.49
C LEU A 38 2.59 1.73 3.90
N ASP A 39 1.96 0.86 3.11
CA ASP A 39 2.61 -0.35 2.58
C ASP A 39 3.87 -0.03 1.73
N THR A 40 3.84 1.04 0.92
CA THR A 40 5.01 1.43 0.10
C THR A 40 6.17 1.95 0.96
N PHE A 41 5.87 2.65 2.06
CA PHE A 41 6.90 3.17 2.97
C PHE A 41 7.54 2.08 3.80
N TRP A 42 6.79 1.04 4.15
CA TRP A 42 7.32 -0.08 4.91
C TRP A 42 8.39 -0.86 4.13
N ASN A 43 8.25 -1.00 2.82
CA ASN A 43 9.30 -1.62 1.99
C ASN A 43 10.60 -0.80 1.92
N LEU A 44 10.54 0.51 2.19
CA LEU A 44 11.71 1.39 2.22
C LEU A 44 12.38 1.40 3.60
N PHE A 45 11.60 1.16 4.65
CA PHE A 45 12.01 1.17 6.05
C PHE A 45 11.73 -0.16 6.73
N ASP A 46 12.07 -1.29 6.11
CA ASP A 46 12.09 -2.58 6.79
C ASP A 46 13.51 -2.92 7.27
N PRO A 47 13.98 -2.39 8.41
CA PRO A 47 15.23 -2.80 9.02
C PRO A 47 15.06 -4.06 9.87
N THR A 48 13.88 -4.70 9.90
CA THR A 48 13.67 -5.87 10.77
C THR A 48 14.25 -7.12 10.11
N PRO A 49 15.29 -7.77 10.71
CA PRO A 49 15.93 -8.92 10.06
C PRO A 49 15.00 -10.13 9.87
N GLY A 50 13.92 -10.21 10.64
CA GLY A 50 12.90 -11.25 10.55
C GLY A 50 11.74 -10.92 9.60
N GLY A 51 11.71 -9.72 9.02
CA GLY A 51 10.60 -9.20 8.23
C GLY A 51 9.38 -8.81 9.05
N ARG A 52 8.36 -8.29 8.35
CA ARG A 52 7.10 -7.82 8.94
C ARG A 52 6.26 -8.98 9.52
N PRO A 53 5.74 -8.87 10.75
CA PRO A 53 4.71 -9.78 11.27
C PRO A 53 3.34 -9.52 10.63
N ASP A 54 2.34 -10.37 10.91
CA ASP A 54 0.96 -10.16 10.45
C ASP A 54 0.36 -8.89 11.09
N PHE A 55 0.45 -7.78 10.36
CA PHE A 55 0.05 -6.46 10.81
C PHE A 55 -0.61 -5.75 9.64
N GLN A 56 -1.69 -5.00 9.91
CA GLN A 56 -2.25 -4.05 8.96
C GLN A 56 -2.33 -2.66 9.59
N GLU A 57 -2.13 -1.63 8.78
CA GLU A 57 -2.26 -0.23 9.21
C GLU A 57 -3.59 0.03 9.94
N GLN A 58 -3.51 0.64 11.12
CA GLN A 58 -4.67 0.95 11.96
C GLN A 58 -4.88 2.47 11.94
N LEU A 59 -5.91 2.92 11.23
CA LEU A 59 -6.24 4.34 11.11
C LEU A 59 -7.50 4.66 11.92
N GLN A 60 -7.41 5.69 12.78
CA GLN A 60 -8.57 6.21 13.50
C GLN A 60 -9.21 7.33 12.70
N TYR A 61 -10.43 7.09 12.22
CA TYR A 61 -11.21 8.10 11.51
C TYR A 61 -12.23 8.74 12.45
N SER A 62 -12.22 10.08 12.55
CA SER A 62 -13.14 10.83 13.40
C SER A 62 -14.61 10.63 13.04
N CYS A 63 -14.91 10.30 11.78
CA CYS A 63 -16.26 9.97 11.30
C CYS A 63 -16.87 8.73 11.95
N CYS A 64 -16.01 7.85 12.47
CA CYS A 64 -16.30 6.44 12.56
C CYS A 64 -15.74 5.83 13.85
N HIS A 65 -15.76 6.62 14.93
CA HIS A 65 -15.42 6.13 16.27
C HIS A 65 -16.33 4.94 16.60
N PRO A 66 -15.78 3.79 17.00
CA PRO A 66 -16.59 2.73 17.58
C PRO A 66 -17.22 3.32 18.84
N GLN A 67 -18.55 3.37 18.89
CA GLN A 67 -19.25 3.60 20.15
C GLN A 67 -18.96 2.38 21.02
N LEU A 68 -18.12 2.57 22.04
CA LEU A 68 -17.86 1.61 23.10
C LEU A 68 -19.12 1.42 23.96
#